data_AF-A0A3B9HHT2-F1
#
_entry.id   AF-A0A3B9HHT2-F1
#
_cell.length_a   1.000
_cell.length_b   1.000
_cell.length_c   1.000
_cell.angle_alpha   90.00
_cell.angle_beta   90.00
_cell.angle_gamma   90.00
#
_symmetry.space_group_name_H-M   'P 1'
#
loop_
_entity.id
_entity.type
_entity.pdbx_description
1 polymer ?
#
loop_
_entity_poly.entity_id
_entity_poly.type
_entity_poly.pdbx_seq_one_letter_code
_entity_poly.pdbx_strand_id
1 'polypeptide(L)' 'MDIRTLKKRVFYVIAEAIDHVNLDPSEKDAESKTDSLLTLFEETVTRINAGKRAGTNARAHFRQVKNEFNSRIQEILG' A
#
# COMPACT_ATOMS: atom_id res chain seq x y z
N MET A 1 16.24 0.63 14.27
CA MET A 1 14.86 0.14 14.05
C MET A 1 14.92 -0.99 13.04
N ASP A 2 14.64 -2.22 13.48
CA ASP A 2 14.80 -3.44 12.68
C ASP A 2 13.89 -3.44 11.44
N ILE A 3 14.37 -3.98 10.32
CA ILE A 3 13.64 -4.09 9.05
C ILE A 3 12.32 -4.86 9.24
N ARG A 4 12.29 -5.84 10.17
CA ARG A 4 11.06 -6.57 10.53
C ARG A 4 9.98 -5.66 11.12
N THR A 5 10.35 -4.69 11.94
CA THR A 5 9.40 -3.78 12.60
C THR A 5 8.75 -2.82 11.62
N LEU A 6 9.50 -2.34 10.61
CA LEU A 6 8.93 -1.48 9.57
C LEU A 6 8.02 -2.28 8.62
N LYS A 7 8.43 -3.48 8.19
CA LYS A 7 7.57 -4.36 7.39
C LYS A 7 6.25 -4.66 8.10
N LYS A 8 6.29 -4.97 9.40
CA LYS A 8 5.06 -5.17 10.21
C LYS A 8 4.20 -3.91 10.28
N ARG A 9 4.77 -2.73 10.52
CA ARG A 9 3.99 -1.48 10.59
C ARG A 9 3.37 -1.10 9.25
N VAL A 10 4.10 -1.29 8.15
CA VAL A 10 3.59 -1.06 6.78
C VAL A 10 2.50 -2.07 6.45
N PHE A 11 2.71 -3.34 6.81
CA PHE A 11 1.69 -4.39 6.71
C PHE A 11 0.41 -4.00 7.47
N TYR A 12 0.51 -3.55 8.72
CA TYR A 12 -0.67 -3.16 9.50
C TYR A 12 -1.41 -1.96 8.90
N VAL A 13 -0.71 -0.91 8.50
CA VAL A 13 -1.36 0.29 7.92
C VAL A 13 -2.05 -0.02 6.60
N ILE A 14 -1.49 -0.92 5.79
CA ILE A 14 -2.08 -1.28 4.50
C ILE A 14 -3.18 -2.35 4.67
N ALA A 15 -2.99 -3.34 5.53
CA ALA A 15 -4.01 -4.32 5.87
C ALA A 15 -5.24 -3.63 6.49
N GLU A 16 -5.04 -2.68 7.41
CA GLU A 16 -6.12 -1.85 7.98
C GLU A 16 -6.81 -1.01 6.90
N ALA A 17 -6.05 -0.46 5.94
CA ALA A 17 -6.64 0.27 4.81
C ALA A 17 -7.50 -0.64 3.92
N ILE A 18 -7.10 -1.89 3.68
CA ILE A 18 -7.84 -2.89 2.88
C ILE A 18 -9.01 -3.50 3.65
N ASP A 19 -8.88 -3.80 4.95
CA ASP A 19 -9.95 -4.32 5.81
C ASP A 19 -11.15 -3.34 5.89
N HIS A 20 -10.89 -2.05 5.71
CA HIS A 20 -11.94 -1.04 5.62
C HIS A 20 -12.51 -0.85 4.20
N VAL A 21 -11.92 -1.49 3.19
CA VAL A 21 -12.51 -1.57 1.84
C VAL A 21 -13.54 -2.69 1.84
N ASN A 22 -14.80 -2.33 2.07
CA ASN A 22 -15.90 -3.25 1.91
C ASN A 22 -16.30 -3.30 0.42
N LEU A 23 -15.61 -4.12 -0.38
CA LEU A 23 -16.05 -4.41 -1.75
C LEU A 23 -17.30 -5.27 -1.67
N ASP A 24 -18.40 -4.81 -2.26
CA ASP A 24 -19.60 -5.62 -2.38
C ASP A 24 -19.27 -6.82 -3.30
N PRO A 25 -19.31 -8.07 -2.82
CA PRO A 25 -18.97 -9.23 -3.63
C PRO A 25 -19.94 -9.47 -4.81
N SER A 26 -21.07 -8.74 -4.85
CA SER A 26 -21.98 -8.72 -6.00
C SER A 26 -21.56 -7.72 -7.09
N GLU A 27 -20.59 -6.84 -6.84
CA GLU A 27 -20.00 -6.01 -7.89
C GLU A 27 -19.24 -6.90 -8.88
N LYS A 28 -19.60 -6.74 -10.17
CA LYS A 28 -18.98 -7.44 -11.29
C LYS A 28 -17.45 -7.27 -11.35
N ASP A 29 -16.94 -6.20 -10.74
CA ASP A 29 -15.52 -5.84 -10.78
C ASP A 29 -14.81 -6.04 -9.42
N ALA A 30 -15.49 -6.60 -8.41
CA ALA A 30 -14.94 -6.77 -7.06
C ALA A 30 -13.64 -7.58 -7.03
N GLU A 31 -13.57 -8.66 -7.81
CA GLU A 31 -12.37 -9.51 -7.93
C GLU A 31 -11.21 -8.73 -8.58
N SER A 32 -11.48 -7.99 -9.66
CA SER A 32 -10.47 -7.17 -10.35
C SER A 32 -9.96 -6.00 -9.49
N LYS A 33 -10.86 -5.35 -8.74
CA LYS A 33 -10.48 -4.31 -7.75
C LYS A 33 -9.62 -4.91 -6.64
N THR A 34 -9.95 -6.11 -6.16
CA THR A 34 -9.16 -6.82 -5.14
C THR A 34 -7.76 -7.12 -5.64
N ASP A 35 -7.61 -7.70 -6.83
CA ASP A 35 -6.31 -8.00 -7.43
C ASP A 35 -5.46 -6.74 -7.66
N SER A 36 -6.11 -5.65 -8.06
CA SER A 36 -5.44 -4.35 -8.25
C SER A 36 -4.92 -3.78 -6.92
N LEU A 37 -5.68 -3.91 -5.83
CA LEU A 37 -5.27 -3.49 -4.49
C LEU A 37 -4.10 -4.34 -3.96
N LEU A 38 -4.13 -5.66 -4.17
CA LEU A 38 -3.03 -6.56 -3.80
C LEU A 38 -1.74 -6.23 -4.56
N THR A 39 -1.85 -6.01 -5.87
CA THR A 39 -0.70 -5.61 -6.71
C THR A 39 -0.11 -4.28 -6.23
N LEU A 40 -0.96 -3.28 -5.99
CA LEU A 40 -0.55 -1.96 -5.49
C LEU A 40 0.16 -2.07 -4.13
N PHE A 41 -0.29 -2.98 -3.25
CA PHE A 41 0.36 -3.26 -1.97
C PHE A 41 1.79 -3.78 -2.15
N GLU A 42 2.00 -4.79 -3.01
CA GLU A 42 3.32 -5.37 -3.25
C GLU A 42 4.32 -4.36 -3.83
N GLU A 43 3.86 -3.54 -4.79
CA GLU A 43 4.65 -2.45 -5.37
C GLU A 43 5.07 -1.44 -4.30
N THR A 44 4.14 -1.05 -3.43
CA THR A 44 4.36 -0.06 -2.36
C THR A 44 5.40 -0.56 -1.36
N VAL A 45 5.31 -1.82 -0.96
CA VAL A 45 6.32 -2.46 -0.07
C VAL A 45 7.69 -2.46 -0.73
N THR A 46 7.77 -2.79 -2.02
CA THR A 46 9.02 -2.80 -2.78
C THR A 46 9.65 -1.41 -2.84
N ARG A 47 8.85 -0.37 -3.14
CA ARG A 47 9.31 1.02 -3.23
C ARG A 47 9.79 1.58 -1.89
N ILE A 48 9.11 1.26 -0.79
CA ILE A 48 9.55 1.65 0.56
C ILE A 48 10.92 1.03 0.88
N ASN A 49 11.12 -0.25 0.53
CA ASN A 49 12.39 -0.95 0.74
C ASN A 49 13.51 -0.42 -0.17
N ALA A 50 13.20 -0.01 -1.39
CA ALA A 50 14.15 0.57 -2.34
C ALA A 50 14.69 1.92 -1.86
N GLY A 51 13.82 2.84 -1.40
CA GLY A 51 14.25 4.16 -0.91
C GLY A 51 15.17 4.08 0.31
N LYS A 52 14.99 3.07 1.17
CA LYS A 52 15.92 2.80 2.28
C LYS A 52 17.34 2.48 1.82
N ARG A 53 17.53 1.86 0.66
CA ARG A 53 18.84 1.51 0.11
C ARG A 53 19.53 2.69 -0.57
N ALA A 54 18.76 3.68 -1.03
CA ALA A 54 19.25 4.82 -1.80
C ALA A 54 19.81 5.98 -0.94
N GLY A 55 19.82 5.88 0.39
CA GLY A 55 20.31 6.96 1.27
C GLY A 55 19.46 8.22 1.26
N THR A 56 18.26 8.19 0.66
CA THR A 56 17.30 9.30 0.69
C THR A 56 16.72 9.47 2.09
N ASN A 57 16.21 10.67 2.40
CA ASN A 57 15.51 10.94 3.66
C ASN A 57 14.32 9.97 3.78
N ALA A 58 14.50 8.92 4.59
CA ALA A 58 13.56 7.81 4.69
C ALA A 58 12.15 8.25 5.08
N ARG A 59 12.03 9.37 5.82
CA ARG A 59 10.72 9.92 6.23
C ARG A 59 10.02 10.63 5.08
N ALA A 60 10.76 11.41 4.28
CA ALA A 60 10.21 12.06 3.10
C ALA A 60 9.80 11.03 2.03
N HIS A 61 10.68 10.04 1.78
CA HIS A 61 10.40 8.93 0.86
C HIS A 61 9.16 8.13 1.26
N PHE A 62 9.07 7.75 2.55
CA PHE A 62 7.90 7.04 3.05
C PHE A 62 6.61 7.85 2.90
N ARG A 63 6.64 9.16 3.21
CA ARG A 63 5.48 10.03 3.06
C ARG A 63 5.01 10.12 1.61
N GLN A 64 5.95 10.27 0.67
CA GLN A 64 5.63 10.28 -0.75
C GLN A 64 4.96 8.98 -1.18
N VAL A 65 5.58 7.84 -0.89
CA VAL A 65 5.05 6.53 -1.27
C VAL A 65 3.68 6.26 -0.64
N LYS A 66 3.46 6.69 0.61
CA LYS A 66 2.14 6.62 1.27
C LYS A 66 1.09 7.46 0.54
N ASN A 67 1.41 8.70 0.17
CA ASN A 67 0.45 9.57 -0.49
C ASN A 67 0.04 9.00 -1.86
N GLU A 68 1.00 8.48 -2.63
CA GLU A 68 0.74 7.84 -3.92
C GLU A 68 -0.11 6.56 -3.76
N PHE A 69 0.16 5.75 -2.74
CA PHE A 69 -0.65 4.58 -2.41
C PHE A 69 -2.11 4.95 -2.13
N ASN A 70 -2.34 5.99 -1.31
CA ASN A 70 -3.68 6.47 -1.01
C ASN A 70 -4.43 6.99 -2.24
N SER A 71 -3.75 7.74 -3.13
CA SER A 71 -4.36 8.20 -4.39
C SER A 71 -4.77 7.04 -5.28
N ARG A 72 -3.91 6.03 -5.44
CA ARG A 72 -4.21 4.85 -6.28
C ARG A 72 -5.32 3.97 -5.70
N ILE A 73 -5.45 3.88 -4.37
CA ILE A 73 -6.63 3.24 -3.75
C ILE A 73 -7.91 3.94 -4.21
N GLN A 74 -7.96 5.27 -4.19
CA GLN A 74 -9.15 6.02 -4.60
C GLN A 74 -9.46 5.83 -6.09
N GLU A 75 -8.45 5.66 -6.95
CA GLU A 75 -8.65 5.34 -8.37
C GLU A 75 -9.19 3.93 -8.62
N ILE A 76 -8.80 2.95 -7.79
CA ILE A 76 -9.28 1.56 -7.90
C ILE A 76 -10.72 1.43 -7.36
N LEU A 77 -11.05 2.22 -6.33
CA LEU A 77 -12.33 2.13 -5.63
C LEU A 77 -13.39 3.13 -6.11
N GLY A 78 -12.98 4.22 -6.76
CA GLY A 78 -13.87 5.21 -7.37
C GLY A 78 -14.60 4.67 -8.59
#